data_AF-A0AAX2BKR0-F1
#
_entry.id   AF-A0AAX2BKR0-F1
#
_cell.length_a   1.000
_cell.length_b   1.000
_cell.length_c   1.000
_cell.angle_alpha   90.00
_cell.angle_beta   90.00
_cell.angle_gamma   90.00
#
_symmetry.space_group_name_H-M   'P 1'
#
loop_
_entity.id
_entity.type
_entity.pdbx_description
1 polymer ?
#
loop_
_entity_poly.entity_id
_entity_poly.type
_entity_poly.pdbx_seq_one_letter_code
_entity_poly.pdbx_strand_id
1 'polypeptide(L)'
;MTDSQQMVMYRDTLIPLPVINVDLHVSPNFTGRVVLYIENGRVTCDRRLLDDEHICALDTFIEMAREMELRFEEVAGGTDSDTNS
;
A
#
# COMPACT_ATOMS: atom_id res chain seq x y z
N MET A 1 14.60 24.34 13.93
CA MET A 1 13.65 24.56 12.82
C MET A 1 12.27 24.30 13.38
N THR A 2 11.38 25.29 13.29
CA THR A 2 10.05 25.26 13.90
C THR A 2 9.18 24.20 13.25
N ASP A 3 8.78 23.21 14.04
CA ASP A 3 7.82 22.18 13.67
C ASP A 3 6.43 22.84 13.68
N SER A 4 5.97 23.28 12.51
CA SER A 4 4.64 23.87 12.32
C SER A 4 3.61 22.74 12.37
N GLN A 5 3.29 22.27 13.58
CA GLN A 5 2.31 21.20 13.79
C GLN A 5 0.94 21.63 13.27
N GLN A 6 0.51 21.02 12.17
CA GLN A 6 -0.83 21.21 11.60
C GLN A 6 -1.86 20.62 12.55
N MET A 7 -3.00 21.30 12.73
CA MET A 7 -4.11 20.84 13.58
C MET A 7 -5.25 20.30 12.73
N VAL A 8 -5.94 19.26 13.21
CA VAL A 8 -7.13 18.67 12.60
C VAL A 8 -8.27 18.58 13.64
N MET A 9 -9.50 18.81 13.21
CA MET A 9 -10.69 18.62 14.05
C MET A 9 -11.05 17.13 14.11
N TYR A 10 -11.08 16.58 15.32
CA TYR A 10 -11.54 15.21 15.59
C TYR A 10 -12.50 15.21 16.78
N ARG A 11 -13.74 14.77 16.58
CA ARG A 11 -14.79 14.73 17.62
C ARG A 11 -14.89 16.05 18.41
N ASP A 12 -15.05 17.15 17.69
CA ASP A 12 -15.17 18.51 18.24
C ASP A 12 -13.93 19.00 19.04
N THR A 13 -12.80 18.29 18.94
CA THR A 13 -11.53 18.64 19.58
C THR A 13 -10.47 18.89 18.52
N LEU A 14 -9.73 20.00 18.62
CA LEU A 14 -8.54 20.24 17.82
C LEU A 14 -7.39 19.37 18.35
N ILE A 15 -6.91 18.45 17.50
CA ILE A 15 -5.74 17.63 17.80
C ILE A 15 -4.62 17.93 16.79
N PRO A 16 -3.35 17.74 17.15
CA PRO A 16 -2.27 17.71 16.17
C PRO A 16 -2.57 16.66 15.10
N LEU A 17 -2.23 16.96 13.85
CA LEU A 17 -2.34 16.02 12.74
C LEU A 17 -1.57 14.75 13.13
N PRO A 18 -2.20 13.55 13.12
CA PRO A 18 -1.50 12.33 13.46
C PRO A 18 -0.35 12.09 12.48
N VAL A 19 0.88 12.12 12.98
CA VAL A 19 2.09 11.78 12.21
C VAL A 19 2.61 10.44 12.69
N ILE A 20 2.86 9.53 11.75
CA ILE A 20 3.55 8.26 12.03
C ILE A 20 5.04 8.50 11.73
N ASN A 21 5.88 8.37 12.76
CA ASN A 21 7.33 8.34 12.59
C ASN A 21 7.74 6.95 12.14
N VAL A 22 8.57 6.87 11.09
CA VAL A 22 9.01 5.61 10.50
C VAL A 22 10.53 5.59 10.48
N ASP A 23 11.12 4.58 11.13
CA ASP A 23 12.53 4.27 11.01
C ASP A 23 12.73 3.37 9.78
N LEU A 24 13.49 3.84 8.79
CA LEU A 24 13.77 3.10 7.57
C LEU A 24 15.15 2.42 7.65
N HIS A 25 15.22 1.12 7.34
CA HIS A 25 16.47 0.37 7.33
C HIS A 25 17.19 0.45 5.98
N VAL A 26 17.56 1.67 5.57
CA VAL A 26 18.28 1.93 4.31
C VAL A 26 19.63 2.63 4.54
N SER A 27 20.53 2.49 3.57
CA SER A 27 21.81 3.21 3.59
C SER A 27 21.57 4.72 3.53
N PRO A 28 22.39 5.57 4.20
CA PRO A 28 22.28 7.03 4.09
C PRO A 28 22.37 7.56 2.66
N ASN A 29 23.02 6.83 1.76
CA ASN A 29 23.17 7.20 0.34
C ASN A 29 22.14 6.48 -0.57
N PHE A 30 21.14 5.81 0.00
CA PHE A 30 20.15 5.07 -0.77
C PHE A 30 19.29 6.02 -1.62
N THR A 31 19.06 5.62 -2.87
CA THR A 31 18.10 6.24 -3.78
C THR A 31 17.21 5.15 -4.34
N GLY A 32 15.90 5.32 -4.24
CA GLY A 32 14.93 4.32 -4.68
C GLY A 32 13.60 4.47 -3.94
N ARG A 33 12.76 3.45 -4.05
CA ARG A 33 11.45 3.41 -3.39
C ARG A 33 11.49 2.41 -2.24
N VAL A 34 10.89 2.79 -1.11
CA VAL A 34 10.63 1.90 0.04
C VAL A 34 9.13 1.78 0.20
N VAL A 35 8.66 0.55 0.34
CA VAL A 35 7.26 0.20 0.54
C VAL A 35 7.07 -0.11 2.02
N LEU A 36 6.03 0.49 2.60
CA LEU A 36 5.65 0.29 3.99
C LEU A 36 4.34 -0.47 4.05
N TYR A 37 4.26 -1.47 4.92
CA TYR A 37 2.99 -2.03 5.37
C TYR A 37 2.65 -1.43 6.72
N ILE A 38 1.49 -0.76 6.81
CA ILE A 38 1.03 -0.08 8.02
C ILE A 38 -0.31 -0.69 8.43
N GLU A 39 -0.36 -1.21 9.65
CA GLU A 39 -1.56 -1.79 10.23
C GLU A 39 -1.84 -1.11 11.57
N ASN A 40 -3.07 -0.60 11.75
CA ASN A 40 -3.49 0.10 12.98
C ASN A 40 -2.52 1.22 13.41
N GLY A 41 -1.99 1.98 12.44
CA GLY A 41 -1.06 3.09 12.68
C GLY A 41 0.37 2.66 13.06
N ARG A 42 0.71 1.37 12.94
CA ARG A 42 2.05 0.83 13.21
C ARG A 42 2.64 0.26 11.93
N VAL A 43 3.90 0.59 11.67
CA VAL A 43 4.67 -0.04 10.59
C VAL A 43 4.95 -1.48 11.00
N THR A 44 4.50 -2.43 10.18
CA THR A 44 4.69 -3.86 10.39
C THR A 44 5.71 -4.45 9.42
N CYS A 45 6.04 -3.73 8.33
CA CYS A 45 7.11 -4.10 7.39
C CYS A 45 7.62 -2.86 6.64
N ASP A 46 8.94 -2.74 6.49
CA ASP A 46 9.61 -1.85 5.54
C ASP A 46 10.48 -2.66 4.57
N ARG A 47 10.28 -2.48 3.27
CA ARG A 47 11.11 -3.15 2.24
C ARG A 47 11.42 -2.24 1.08
N ARG A 48 12.57 -2.43 0.46
CA ARG A 48 12.90 -1.76 -0.81
C ARG A 48 12.03 -2.34 -1.91
N LEU A 49 11.52 -1.47 -2.79
CA LEU A 49 10.93 -1.87 -4.05
C LEU A 49 12.08 -2.10 -5.04
N LEU A 50 12.17 -3.30 -5.59
CA LEU A 50 13.18 -3.68 -6.56
C LEU A 50 12.84 -3.09 -7.94
N ASP A 51 13.84 -3.00 -8.81
CA ASP A 51 13.69 -2.39 -10.13
C ASP A 51 12.77 -3.19 -11.06
N ASP A 52 12.62 -4.49 -10.81
CA ASP A 52 11.73 -5.41 -11.52
C ASP A 52 10.32 -5.51 -10.90
N GLU A 53 10.06 -4.79 -9.81
CA GLU A 53 8.76 -4.74 -9.17
C GLU A 53 7.95 -3.50 -9.59
N HIS A 54 6.64 -3.70 -9.74
CA HIS A 54 5.69 -2.63 -10.02
C HIS A 54 4.56 -2.60 -9.00
N ILE A 55 4.25 -1.40 -8.51
CA ILE A 55 3.05 -1.13 -7.71
C ILE A 55 2.14 -0.30 -8.59
N CYS A 56 0.96 -0.83 -8.86
CA CYS A 56 -0.05 -0.17 -9.67
C CYS A 56 -1.43 -0.61 -9.21
N ALA A 57 -2.46 0.13 -9.64
CA ALA A 57 -3.83 -0.28 -9.44
C ALA A 57 -4.17 -1.48 -10.34
N LEU A 58 -5.25 -2.20 -10.01
CA LEU A 58 -5.62 -3.43 -10.71
C LEU A 58 -5.93 -3.20 -12.19
N ASP A 59 -6.56 -2.08 -12.53
CA ASP A 59 -6.81 -1.67 -13.91
C ASP A 59 -5.50 -1.50 -14.70
N THR A 60 -4.53 -0.79 -14.13
CA THR A 60 -3.19 -0.62 -14.71
C THR A 60 -2.49 -1.97 -14.88
N PHE A 61 -2.60 -2.88 -13.89
CA PHE A 61 -2.06 -4.23 -14.00
C PHE A 61 -2.68 -4.99 -15.19
N ILE A 62 -4.00 -4.95 -15.35
CA ILE A 62 -4.71 -5.61 -16.46
C ILE A 62 -4.29 -5.01 -17.80
N GLU A 63 -4.15 -3.69 -17.90
CA GLU A 63 -3.68 -3.00 -19.10
C GLU A 63 -2.27 -3.44 -19.49
N MET A 64 -1.30 -3.35 -18.56
CA MET A 64 0.08 -3.80 -18.80
C MET A 64 0.13 -5.26 -19.25
N ALA A 65 -0.69 -6.10 -18.64
CA ALA A 65 -0.64 -7.52 -18.94
C ALA A 65 -1.27 -7.84 -20.31
N ARG A 66 -2.30 -7.09 -20.73
CA ARG A 66 -2.81 -7.15 -22.12
C ARG A 66 -1.78 -6.68 -23.14
N GLU A 67 -1.01 -5.63 -22.84
CA GLU A 67 0.09 -5.15 -23.70
C GLU A 67 1.17 -6.23 -23.89
N MET A 68 1.39 -7.06 -22.87
CA MET A 68 2.31 -8.20 -22.91
C MET A 68 1.68 -9.48 -23.50
N GLU A 69 0.50 -9.38 -24.13
CA GLU A 69 -0.28 -10.49 -24.70
C GLU A 69 -0.66 -11.59 -23.69
N LEU A 70 -0.58 -11.30 -22.39
CA LEU A 70 -1.03 -12.22 -21.35
C LEU A 70 -2.56 -12.21 -21.30
N ARG A 71 -3.14 -13.41 -21.32
CA ARG A 71 -4.60 -13.61 -21.21
C ARG A 71 -4.95 -14.00 -19.79
N PHE A 72 -5.78 -13.18 -19.14
CA PHE A 72 -6.35 -13.48 -17.83
C PHE A 72 -7.81 -13.85 -18.01
N GLU A 73 -8.21 -14.97 -17.43
CA GLU A 73 -9.61 -15.32 -17.24
C GLU A 73 -9.98 -14.99 -15.80
N GLU A 74 -11.03 -14.19 -15.61
CA GLU A 74 -11.60 -13.96 -14.29
C GLU A 74 -12.28 -15.26 -13.85
N VAL A 75 -11.70 -15.94 -12.88
CA VAL A 75 -12.36 -17.07 -12.23
C VAL A 75 -13.27 -16.48 -11.16
N ALA A 76 -14.57 -16.44 -11.45
CA ALA A 76 -15.57 -16.19 -10.41
C ALA A 76 -15.37 -17.24 -9.30
N GLY A 77 -15.08 -16.76 -8.08
CA GLY A 77 -14.93 -17.62 -6.90
C GLY A 77 -16.15 -18.55 -6.77
N GLY A 78 -15.88 -19.83 -6.52
CA GLY A 78 -16.86 -20.91 -6.60
C GLY A 78 -18.17 -20.61 -5.89
N THR A 79 -19.27 -20.94 -6.56
CA THR A 79 -20.52 -21.26 -5.87
C THR A 79 -20.26 -22.49 -5.01
N ASP A 80 -20.25 -22.32 -3.69
CA ASP A 80 -20.46 -23.42 -2.75
C ASP A 80 -21.89 -23.93 -2.95
N SER A 81 -22.08 -24.77 -3.97
CA SER A 81 -23.32 -25.50 -4.22
C SER A 81 -23.20 -26.90 -3.62
N ASP A 82 -23.09 -26.98 -2.29
CA ASP A 82 -23.46 -28.20 -1.58
C ASP A 82 -25.00 -28.24 -1.48
N THR A 83 -25.67 -28.53 -2.59
CA THR A 83 -27.07 -28.93 -2.59
C THR A 83 -27.13 -30.39 -2.16
N ASN A 84 -27.29 -30.64 -0.87
CA ASN A 84 -27.81 -31.92 -0.42
C ASN A 84 -28.77 -31.76 0.77
N SER A 85 -30.07 -31.78 0.47
CA SER A 85 -31.10 -32.62 1.12
C SER A 85 -32.43 -32.45 0.41
#